data_AF-A0A8S3JDN5-F1
#
_entry.id   AF-A0A8S3JDN5-F1
#
_cell.length_a   1.000
_cell.length_b   1.000
_cell.length_c   1.000
_cell.angle_alpha   90.00
_cell.angle_beta   90.00
_cell.angle_gamma   90.00
#
_symmetry.space_group_name_H-M   'P 1'
#
loop_
_entity.id
_entity.type
_entity.pdbx_description
1 polymer ?
#
loop_
_entity_poly.entity_id
_entity_poly.type
_entity_poly.pdbx_seq_one_letter_code
_entity_poly.pdbx_strand_id
1 'polypeptide(L)' 'MSQSCAIVSCQEISRVLCYCCNKNLCLNHLSNHRGLSNDQPNSLTDQINILNDQLNRLNIEKLVDDSRLK' A
#
# COMPACT_ATOMS: atom_id res chain seq x y z
N MET A 1 1.76 -13.41 3.22
CA MET A 1 3.17 -13.33 3.66
C MET A 1 3.27 -12.23 4.71
N SER A 2 3.62 -12.57 5.96
CA SER A 2 3.78 -11.60 7.04
C SER A 2 5.03 -10.76 6.77
N GLN A 3 4.86 -9.47 6.46
CA GLN A 3 5.98 -8.56 6.26
C GLN A 3 6.85 -8.53 7.53
N SER A 4 8.13 -8.83 7.36
CA SER A 4 9.12 -8.80 8.44
C SER A 4 9.23 -7.39 9.00
N CYS A 5 9.02 -7.23 10.31
CA CYS A 5 9.14 -5.94 10.97
C CYS A 5 10.56 -5.35 10.76
N ALA A 6 10.66 -4.12 10.28
CA ALA A 6 11.95 -3.47 10.00
C ALA A 6 12.77 -3.15 11.26
N ILE A 7 12.16 -3.20 12.45
CA ILE A 7 12.83 -2.86 13.71
C ILE A 7 13.52 -4.10 14.31
N VAL A 8 14.85 -4.06 14.32
CA VAL A 8 15.73 -5.18 14.69
C VAL A 8 15.77 -5.39 16.21
N SER A 9 15.61 -4.36 17.04
CA SER A 9 15.56 -4.48 18.49
C SER A 9 14.76 -3.33 19.10
N CYS A 10 13.84 -3.65 20.02
CA CYS A 10 13.27 -2.62 20.89
C CYS A 10 13.84 -2.77 22.30
N GLN A 11 14.48 -1.71 22.81
CA GLN A 11 15.10 -1.69 24.14
C GLN A 11 14.08 -1.45 25.27
N GLU A 12 12.87 -1.00 24.92
CA GLU A 12 11.80 -0.75 25.89
C GLU A 12 11.09 -2.04 26.30
N ILE A 13 10.85 -2.17 27.61
CA ILE A 13 10.08 -3.27 28.18
C ILE A 13 8.61 -3.08 27.79
N SER A 14 8.08 -3.99 26.97
CA SER A 14 6.65 -4.03 26.63
C SER A 14 6.02 -5.31 27.17
N ARG A 15 4.76 -5.20 27.63
CA ARG A 15 3.96 -6.37 28.05
C ARG A 15 3.29 -7.07 26.85
N VAL A 16 3.38 -6.48 25.66
CA VAL A 16 2.74 -6.97 24.44
C VAL A 16 3.83 -7.34 23.45
N LEU A 17 3.71 -8.52 22.85
CA LEU A 17 4.57 -8.97 21.76
C LEU A 17 3.94 -8.63 20.42
N CYS A 18 4.78 -8.23 19.46
CA CYS A 18 4.37 -8.12 18.08
C CYS A 18 4.23 -9.53 17.49
N TYR A 19 3.06 -9.86 16.94
CA TYR A 19 2.81 -11.16 16.31
C TYR A 19 3.73 -11.43 15.11
N CYS A 20 4.07 -10.39 14.33
CA CYS A 20 4.85 -10.54 13.10
C CYS A 20 6.32 -10.92 13.34
N CYS A 21 6.91 -10.53 14.49
CA CYS A 21 8.33 -10.75 14.77
C CYS A 21 8.63 -11.34 16.15
N ASN A 22 7.59 -11.58 16.98
CA ASN A 22 7.67 -12.09 18.35
C ASN A 22 8.60 -11.30 19.29
N LYS A 23 8.78 -10.00 19.01
CA LYS A 23 9.55 -9.05 19.85
C LYS A 23 8.61 -8.10 20.61
N ASN A 24 9.12 -7.45 21.64
CA ASN A 24 8.39 -6.42 22.38
C ASN A 24 7.82 -5.35 21.44
N LEU A 25 6.50 -5.15 21.50
CA LEU A 25 5.78 -4.12 20.78
C LEU A 25 5.91 -2.79 21.53
N CYS A 26 6.83 -1.94 21.10
CA CYS A 26 7.01 -0.59 21.63
C CYS A 26 6.44 0.47 20.70
N LEU A 27 6.41 1.73 21.15
CA LEU A 27 5.81 2.85 20.38
C LEU A 27 6.45 3.03 18.99
N ASN A 28 7.77 2.92 18.89
CA ASN A 28 8.46 2.99 17.60
C ASN A 28 8.05 1.83 16.68
N HIS A 29 7.90 0.64 17.25
CA HIS A 29 7.45 -0.56 16.55
C HIS A 29 6.03 -0.41 16.01
N LEU A 30 5.13 0.13 16.84
CA LEU A 30 3.75 0.42 16.47
C LEU A 30 3.67 1.52 15.41
N SER A 31 4.51 2.55 15.50
CA SER A 31 4.58 3.64 14.53
C SER A 31 4.96 3.14 13.13
N ASN A 32 5.95 2.25 13.05
CA ASN A 32 6.35 1.62 11.78
C ASN A 32 5.19 0.82 11.14
N HIS A 33 4.46 0.03 11.93
CA HIS A 33 3.28 -0.68 11.43
C HIS A 33 2.20 0.26 10.91
N ARG A 34 1.98 1.39 11.59
CA ARG A 34 1.02 2.41 11.14
C ARG A 34 1.47 3.08 9.84
N GLY A 35 2.76 3.39 9.70
CA GLY A 35 3.34 3.93 8.46
C GLY A 35 3.12 2.98 7.28
N LEU A 36 3.53 1.72 7.41
CA LEU A 36 3.33 0.69 6.39
C LEU A 36 1.84 0.50 6.03
N SER A 37 0.97 0.54 7.04
CA SER A 37 -0.48 0.41 6.84
C SER A 37 -1.10 1.61 6.13
N ASN A 38 -0.48 2.80 6.20
CA ASN A 38 -0.92 4.00 5.50
C ASN A 38 -0.33 4.10 4.09
N ASP A 39 0.89 3.61 3.87
CA ASP A 39 1.54 3.62 2.55
C ASP A 39 0.86 2.65 1.57
N GLN A 40 0.37 1.51 2.07
CA GLN A 40 -0.35 0.53 1.25
C GLN A 40 -1.63 1.07 0.59
N PRO A 41 -2.59 1.69 1.30
CA PRO A 41 -3.79 2.26 0.68
C PRO A 41 -3.47 3.44 -0.25
N ASN A 42 -2.44 4.24 0.06
CA ASN A 42 -1.98 5.30 -0.85
C ASN A 42 -1.50 4.72 -2.18
N SER A 43 -0.64 3.70 -2.13
CA SER A 43 -0.13 3.01 -3.33
C SER A 43 -1.23 2.32 -4.14
N LEU A 44 -2.24 1.75 -3.48
CA LEU A 44 -3.40 1.15 -4.17
C LEU A 44 -4.27 2.21 -4.84
N THR A 45 -4.47 3.36 -4.20
CA THR A 45 -5.22 4.48 -4.75
C THR A 45 -4.55 5.03 -6.01
N ASP A 46 -3.22 5.18 -5.97
CA ASP A 46 -2.45 5.62 -7.13
C ASP A 46 -2.56 4.63 -8.29
N GLN A 47 -2.47 3.33 -8.02
CA GLN A 47 -2.65 2.30 -9.04
C GLN A 47 -4.06 2.31 -9.66
N ILE A 48 -5.10 2.50 -8.84
CA ILE A 48 -6.48 2.62 -9.32
C ILE A 48 -6.63 3.85 -10.22
N ASN A 49 -6.04 4.98 -9.84
CA ASN A 49 -6.08 6.21 -10.63
C ASN A 49 -5.40 6.02 -12.00
N ILE A 50 -4.23 5.38 -12.03
CA ILE A 50 -3.50 5.07 -13.28
C ILE A 50 -4.34 4.18 -14.19
N LEU A 51 -4.95 3.11 -13.65
CA LEU A 51 -5.80 2.20 -14.42
C LEU A 51 -7.05 2.92 -14.97
N ASN A 52 -7.64 3.82 -14.18
CA ASN A 52 -8.80 4.59 -14.61
C ASN A 52 -8.44 5.55 -15.76
N ASP A 53 -7.29 6.21 -15.69
CA ASP A 53 -6.79 7.06 -16.76
C ASP A 53 -6.52 6.26 -18.05
N GLN A 54 -5.95 5.05 -17.92
CA GLN A 54 -5.74 4.15 -19.06
C GLN A 54 -7.06 3.72 -19.69
N LEU A 55 -8.06 3.34 -18.90
CA LEU A 55 -9.40 2.99 -19.40
C LEU A 55 -10.07 4.16 -20.12
N ASN A 56 -9.96 5.38 -19.56
CA ASN A 56 -10.50 6.58 -20.19
C ASN A 56 -9.85 6.84 -21.55
N ARG A 57 -8.53 6.68 -21.67
CA ARG A 57 -7.80 6.81 -22.94
C ARG A 57 -8.26 5.78 -23.96
N LEU A 58 -8.34 4.50 -23.59
CA LEU A 58 -8.81 3.44 -24.47
C LEU A 58 -10.24 3.68 -24.97
N ASN A 59 -11.11 4.20 -24.10
CA ASN A 59 -12.48 4.53 -24.48
C ASN A 59 -12.54 5.68 -25.49
N ILE A 60 -11.71 6.71 -25.31
CA ILE A 60 -11.58 7.83 -26.27
C ILE A 60 -11.01 7.32 -27.61
N GLU A 61 -9.96 6.50 -27.59
CA GLU A 61 -9.38 5.89 -28.80
C GLU A 61 -10.44 5.10 -29.58
N LYS A 62 -11.22 4.27 -28.89
CA LYS A 62 -12.32 3.52 -29.50
C LYS A 62 -13.37 4.42 -30.14
N LEU A 63 -13.78 5.50 -29.46
CA LEU A 63 -14.73 6.47 -30.02
C LEU A 63 -14.20 7.18 -31.27
N VAL A 64 -12.89 7.47 -31.30
CA VAL A 64 -12.22 8.08 -32.45
C VAL A 64 -12.17 7.10 -33.63
N ASP A 65 -11.82 5.85 -33.38
CA ASP A 65 -11.76 4.80 -34.42
C ASP A 65 -13.15 4.51 -35.00
N ASP A 66 -14.17 4.38 -34.15
CA ASP A 66 -15.57 4.21 -34.56
C ASP A 66 -16.07 5.39 -35.42
N SER A 67 -15.54 6.60 -35.19
CA SER A 67 -15.88 7.79 -35.99
C SER A 67 -15.14 7.85 -37.32
N ARG A 68 -13.96 7.24 -37.45
CA ARG A 68 -13.16 7.19 -38.69
C ARG A 68 -13.62 6.10 -39.65
N LEU A 69 -14.28 5.07 -39.14
CA LEU A 69 -14.80 3.94 -39.91
C LEU A 69 -16.23 4.18 -40.44
N LYS A 70 -16.86 5.30 -40.07
CA LYS A 70 -18.15 5.78 -40.62
C LYS A 70 -17.92 6.81 -41.73
#